data_AF-A0A1Y1UUW8-F1
#
_entry.id   AF-A0A1Y1UUW8-F1
#
_cell.length_a   1.000
_cell.length_b   1.000
_cell.length_c   1.000
_cell.angle_alpha   90.00
_cell.angle_beta   90.00
_cell.angle_gamma   90.00
#
_symmetry.space_group_name_H-M   'P 1'
#
loop_
_entity.id
_entity.type
_entity.pdbx_description
1 polymer ?
#
loop_
_entity_poly.entity_id
_entity_poly.type
_entity_poly.pdbx_seq_one_letter_code
_entity_poly.pdbx_strand_id
1 'polypeptide(L)'
;MNIKCKIFILSLISKIYAAKFSVISFNGNCQVNVGGQLYDMVQEIPDIPLYTALVDAPLQTTYNYICGGVNDIERVLMEENTHNELVGRATTLYDMPEFEYFNESWNRSIGRTELFDPDYIPTVIVNTDEYYFVQPSTSGKFERITFILKDNVFTFNNVHFSSKNFDQDKFQFEVLDLPNGGIYGRDDLKFRPSSYDPVFFRQILYGDIAHAIGNPAHESVAVRVYSGEGTPIGLYVLQENTASESFIKSAFYGNPQTEQISEFQSGTDIYDCSTGADFTNIDLDQLGAFQNINNSDDYKIDLQELNDKLNALDVNDEAAINDFNKNFFDLETLLKALALEYLAAHWDSYWFLTSNFVVFHPPEETEGTEYNHTKMKYYFIDQDFDQTWGSNIREELDPYNYPMKPYTEYVGKDNAYWKSINTDEEYDWGSRVLLNKFLGCDGHPNCITKNYFENYLKSIVQTIFNPTAMEKKVNGYKARLADEIKWDCGLERLHTGTCAEDGCVLFKFTYDDFERGIVGPTGPFIYGILDWTRAMAESVSSNLNFSIDNNQSNTLTGYDNPDTTNLNNISDINSSNNDASNILGSNINLEDYSGSIMTVINIKMLTLFAILSFILIV
;
A
#
# COMPACT_ATOMS: atom_id res chain seq x y z
N MET A 1 23.06 -43.47 -36.34
CA MET A 1 21.93 -42.52 -36.55
C MET A 1 22.02 -41.89 -37.94
N ASN A 2 21.03 -42.11 -38.82
CA ASN A 2 21.01 -41.56 -40.19
C ASN A 2 20.84 -40.01 -40.15
N ILE A 3 21.41 -39.29 -41.11
CA ILE A 3 21.22 -37.84 -41.33
C ILE A 3 19.75 -37.41 -41.19
N LYS A 4 18.80 -38.24 -41.62
CA LYS A 4 17.36 -37.97 -41.45
C LYS A 4 16.90 -37.90 -39.99
N CYS A 5 17.46 -38.74 -39.10
CA CYS A 5 17.18 -38.68 -37.66
C CYS A 5 17.86 -37.47 -36.99
N LYS A 6 19.03 -37.05 -37.47
CA LYS A 6 19.68 -35.82 -36.99
C LYS A 6 18.87 -34.57 -37.39
N ILE A 7 18.37 -34.52 -38.63
CA ILE A 7 17.49 -33.43 -39.09
C ILE A 7 16.15 -33.43 -38.33
N PHE A 8 15.58 -34.62 -38.06
CA PHE A 8 14.34 -34.74 -37.29
C PHE A 8 14.51 -34.33 -35.81
N ILE A 9 15.64 -34.66 -35.19
CA ILE A 9 15.97 -34.22 -33.82
C ILE A 9 16.29 -32.72 -33.79
N LEU A 10 17.00 -32.18 -34.80
CA LEU A 10 17.21 -30.72 -34.93
C LEU A 10 15.89 -29.96 -35.19
N SER A 11 14.92 -30.55 -35.90
CA SER A 11 13.57 -29.95 -36.04
C SER A 11 12.76 -30.04 -34.74
N LEU A 12 12.95 -31.09 -33.93
CA LEU A 12 12.34 -31.22 -32.60
C LEU A 12 12.99 -30.33 -31.52
N ILE A 13 14.20 -29.83 -31.77
CA ILE A 13 14.91 -28.84 -30.92
C ILE A 13 14.80 -27.43 -31.54
N SER A 14 13.77 -27.17 -32.37
CA SER A 14 13.29 -25.80 -32.48
C SER A 14 12.43 -25.56 -31.24
N LYS A 15 12.99 -24.89 -30.22
CA LYS A 15 12.14 -24.19 -29.26
C LYS A 15 11.26 -23.27 -30.10
N ILE A 16 9.97 -23.56 -30.15
CA ILE A 16 8.97 -22.63 -30.67
C ILE A 16 8.97 -21.49 -29.66
N TYR A 17 9.68 -20.40 -29.97
CA TYR A 17 9.69 -19.17 -29.17
C TYR A 17 8.40 -18.39 -29.50
N ALA A 18 7.26 -19.00 -29.21
CA ALA A 18 5.98 -18.31 -29.33
C ALA A 18 5.88 -17.33 -28.16
N ALA A 19 5.98 -16.05 -28.45
CA ALA A 19 5.74 -15.00 -27.48
C ALA A 19 4.24 -14.68 -27.43
N LYS A 20 3.72 -14.46 -26.22
CA LYS A 20 2.36 -13.98 -25.98
C LYS A 20 2.38 -12.45 -25.99
N PHE A 21 1.69 -11.89 -26.98
CA PHE A 21 1.39 -10.47 -27.06
C PHE A 21 0.01 -10.23 -26.47
N SER A 22 -0.13 -9.20 -25.64
CA SER A 22 -1.39 -8.81 -25.00
C SER A 22 -1.49 -7.30 -24.94
N VAL A 23 -2.60 -6.73 -25.44
CA VAL A 23 -2.79 -5.28 -25.47
C VAL A 23 -4.24 -4.89 -25.18
N ILE A 24 -4.39 -3.85 -24.38
CA ILE A 24 -5.64 -3.18 -24.06
C ILE A 24 -5.85 -2.06 -25.09
N SER A 25 -6.99 -2.08 -25.78
CA SER A 25 -7.36 -1.08 -26.79
C SER A 25 -8.85 -0.83 -26.86
N PHE A 26 -9.24 0.45 -26.72
CA PHE A 26 -10.62 0.90 -26.94
C PHE A 26 -10.89 1.29 -28.41
N ASN A 27 -9.89 1.23 -29.29
CA ASN A 27 -9.99 1.66 -30.69
C ASN A 27 -10.49 0.54 -31.64
N GLY A 28 -11.06 -0.54 -31.10
CA GLY A 28 -11.51 -1.71 -31.86
C GLY A 28 -10.40 -2.71 -32.16
N ASN A 29 -10.63 -3.55 -33.18
CA ASN A 29 -9.78 -4.71 -33.49
C ASN A 29 -8.29 -4.37 -33.62
N CYS A 30 -7.46 -5.26 -33.09
CA CYS A 30 -6.01 -5.11 -33.06
C CYS A 30 -5.29 -6.16 -33.93
N GLN A 31 -4.15 -5.74 -34.47
CA GLN A 31 -3.11 -6.58 -35.03
C GLN A 31 -1.80 -6.28 -34.32
N VAL A 32 -0.89 -7.25 -34.25
CA VAL A 32 0.50 -7.00 -33.84
C VAL A 32 1.41 -7.12 -35.06
N ASN A 33 2.25 -6.11 -35.25
CA ASN A 33 3.30 -6.11 -36.25
C ASN A 33 4.61 -6.55 -35.59
N VAL A 34 5.11 -7.74 -35.91
CA VAL A 34 6.36 -8.27 -35.35
C VAL A 34 7.39 -8.38 -36.48
N GLY A 35 8.45 -7.58 -36.41
CA GLY A 35 9.51 -7.59 -37.44
C GLY A 35 9.01 -7.30 -38.87
N GLY A 36 7.91 -6.56 -39.03
CA GLY A 36 7.31 -6.22 -40.33
C GLY A 36 6.22 -7.19 -40.82
N GLN A 37 5.90 -8.24 -40.05
CA GLN A 37 4.79 -9.15 -40.35
C GLN A 37 3.60 -8.87 -39.44
N LEU A 38 2.40 -8.82 -40.02
CA LEU A 38 1.14 -8.57 -39.31
C LEU A 38 0.49 -9.88 -38.88
N TYR A 39 0.05 -9.92 -37.63
CA TYR A 39 -0.71 -11.01 -37.04
C TYR A 39 -2.00 -10.46 -36.43
N ASP A 40 -3.12 -11.08 -36.77
CA ASP A 40 -4.42 -10.72 -36.17
C ASP A 40 -4.42 -11.10 -34.69
N MET A 41 -4.95 -10.21 -33.85
CA MET A 41 -5.14 -10.47 -32.43
C MET A 41 -6.61 -10.80 -32.14
N VAL A 42 -6.83 -11.62 -31.12
CA VAL A 42 -8.16 -12.12 -30.73
C VAL A 42 -8.56 -11.49 -29.42
N GLN A 43 -9.80 -11.00 -29.34
CA GLN A 43 -10.44 -10.63 -28.09
C GLN A 43 -11.04 -11.88 -27.45
N GLU A 44 -10.34 -12.45 -26.47
CA GLU A 44 -10.77 -13.73 -25.85
C GLU A 44 -11.99 -13.55 -24.95
N ILE A 45 -12.09 -12.41 -24.26
CA ILE A 45 -13.20 -12.11 -23.35
C ILE A 45 -14.07 -11.03 -24.00
N PRO A 46 -15.33 -11.35 -24.38
CA PRO A 46 -16.27 -10.36 -24.89
C PRO A 46 -16.38 -9.16 -23.95
N ASP A 47 -16.50 -7.95 -24.52
CA ASP A 47 -16.72 -6.70 -23.77
C ASP A 47 -15.59 -6.28 -22.80
N ILE A 48 -14.44 -6.96 -22.86
CA ILE A 48 -13.18 -6.51 -22.26
C ILE A 48 -12.22 -6.16 -23.40
N PRO A 49 -11.70 -4.93 -23.48
CA PRO A 49 -10.90 -4.44 -24.61
C PRO A 49 -9.47 -5.01 -24.63
N LEU A 50 -9.30 -6.29 -24.29
CA LEU A 50 -8.02 -7.00 -24.23
C LEU A 50 -7.89 -7.94 -25.42
N TYR A 51 -6.84 -7.75 -26.20
CA TYR A 51 -6.54 -8.52 -27.41
C TYR A 51 -5.24 -9.28 -27.24
N THR A 52 -5.21 -10.56 -27.62
CA THR A 52 -4.04 -11.44 -27.48
C THR A 52 -3.63 -12.06 -28.81
N ALA A 53 -2.34 -12.37 -28.96
CA ALA A 53 -1.82 -13.21 -30.03
C ALA A 53 -0.61 -14.02 -29.55
N LEU A 54 -0.46 -15.24 -30.08
CA LEU A 54 0.75 -16.05 -29.92
C LEU A 54 1.51 -16.00 -31.25
N VAL A 55 2.71 -15.44 -31.22
CA VAL A 55 3.53 -15.23 -32.42
C VAL A 55 4.94 -15.74 -32.18
N ASP A 56 5.47 -16.48 -33.15
CA ASP A 56 6.87 -16.92 -33.14
C ASP A 56 7.80 -15.72 -33.34
N ALA A 57 8.39 -15.25 -32.25
CA ALA A 57 9.19 -14.04 -32.21
C ALA A 57 10.39 -14.23 -31.26
N PRO A 58 11.63 -14.04 -31.74
CA PRO A 58 12.78 -14.06 -30.83
C PRO A 58 12.76 -12.81 -29.94
N LEU A 59 13.30 -12.93 -28.72
CA LEU A 59 13.56 -11.76 -27.88
C LEU A 59 14.43 -10.74 -28.63
N GLN A 60 14.34 -9.48 -28.22
CA GLN A 60 14.92 -8.30 -28.89
C GLN A 60 14.28 -7.97 -30.25
N THR A 61 13.18 -8.64 -30.64
CA THR A 61 12.42 -8.27 -31.84
C THR A 61 11.63 -6.99 -31.59
N THR A 62 11.73 -6.06 -32.52
CA THR A 62 10.91 -4.86 -32.56
C THR A 62 9.48 -5.19 -32.98
N TYR A 63 8.50 -4.61 -32.30
CA TYR A 63 7.09 -4.78 -32.61
C TYR A 63 6.27 -3.53 -32.32
N ASN A 64 5.08 -3.43 -32.90
CA ASN A 64 4.09 -2.41 -32.56
C ASN A 64 2.68 -2.97 -32.74
N TYR A 65 1.70 -2.42 -32.04
CA TYR A 65 0.29 -2.76 -32.27
C TYR A 65 -0.31 -1.86 -33.34
N ILE A 66 -1.34 -2.37 -34.00
CA ILE A 66 -2.18 -1.63 -34.93
C ILE A 66 -3.63 -1.88 -34.52
N CYS A 67 -4.23 -0.94 -33.80
CA CYS A 67 -5.59 -1.06 -33.29
C CYS A 67 -6.49 0.00 -33.94
N GLY A 68 -7.65 -0.41 -34.45
CA GLY A 68 -8.53 0.50 -35.19
C GLY A 68 -7.91 1.08 -36.47
N GLY A 69 -6.88 0.43 -37.01
CA GLY A 69 -6.09 0.93 -38.14
C GLY A 69 -5.07 2.01 -37.79
N VAL A 70 -4.87 2.31 -36.51
CA VAL A 70 -3.87 3.29 -36.02
C VAL A 70 -2.67 2.53 -35.46
N ASN A 71 -1.47 2.89 -35.90
CA ASN A 71 -0.23 2.35 -35.34
C ASN A 71 -0.04 2.90 -33.92
N ASP A 72 0.21 2.00 -32.98
CA ASP A 72 0.77 2.31 -31.67
C ASP A 72 2.27 2.62 -31.79
N ILE A 73 2.89 2.90 -30.65
CA ILE A 73 4.33 3.07 -30.49
C ILE A 73 5.10 1.77 -30.79
N GLU A 74 6.38 1.95 -31.14
CA GLU A 74 7.33 0.85 -31.31
C GLU A 74 7.88 0.38 -29.95
N ARG A 75 7.93 -0.94 -29.74
CA ARG A 75 8.41 -1.63 -28.54
C ARG A 75 9.44 -2.70 -28.91
N VAL A 76 10.17 -3.19 -27.91
CA VAL A 76 11.13 -4.30 -28.06
C VAL A 76 10.69 -5.45 -27.16
N LEU A 77 10.62 -6.67 -27.71
CA LEU A 77 10.21 -7.85 -26.98
C LEU A 77 11.32 -8.29 -26.03
N MET A 78 11.15 -8.05 -24.73
CA MET A 78 12.16 -8.40 -23.72
C MET A 78 11.95 -9.77 -23.10
N GLU A 79 10.70 -10.25 -23.07
CA GLU A 79 10.29 -11.53 -22.48
C GLU A 79 9.32 -12.29 -23.40
N GLU A 80 9.05 -13.56 -23.11
CA GLU A 80 8.11 -14.40 -23.89
C GLU A 80 6.63 -14.03 -23.62
N ASN A 81 6.36 -13.10 -22.71
CA ASN A 81 5.05 -12.52 -22.44
C ASN A 81 5.22 -10.99 -22.40
N THR A 82 4.43 -10.24 -23.16
CA THR A 82 4.46 -8.77 -23.10
C THR A 82 3.74 -8.22 -21.88
N HIS A 83 3.00 -9.08 -21.14
CA HIS A 83 2.00 -8.69 -20.16
C HIS A 83 0.88 -7.87 -20.81
N ASN A 84 -0.12 -7.47 -20.03
CA ASN A 84 -1.23 -6.66 -20.51
C ASN A 84 -0.76 -5.21 -20.76
N GLU A 85 -0.37 -4.90 -21.99
CA GLU A 85 0.06 -3.55 -22.36
C GLU A 85 -1.13 -2.64 -22.64
N LEU A 86 -0.97 -1.32 -22.61
CA LEU A 86 -2.02 -0.37 -23.03
C LEU A 86 -1.57 0.42 -24.27
N VAL A 87 -2.43 0.52 -25.28
CA VAL A 87 -2.18 1.36 -26.46
C VAL A 87 -1.82 2.79 -26.05
N GLY A 88 -0.73 3.33 -26.61
CA GLY A 88 -0.22 4.66 -26.32
C GLY A 88 0.62 4.77 -25.04
N ARG A 89 0.80 3.68 -24.26
CA ARG A 89 1.68 3.66 -23.08
C ARG A 89 3.05 3.07 -23.46
N ALA A 90 4.11 3.86 -23.23
CA ALA A 90 5.50 3.48 -23.56
C ALA A 90 6.05 2.37 -22.68
N THR A 91 5.83 2.49 -21.38
CA THR A 91 6.42 1.62 -20.37
C THR A 91 5.35 0.75 -19.74
N THR A 92 5.40 -0.54 -20.02
CA THR A 92 4.53 -1.55 -19.41
C THR A 92 5.00 -1.85 -17.99
N LEU A 93 6.25 -2.30 -17.84
CA LEU A 93 6.91 -2.60 -16.57
C LEU A 93 8.03 -1.60 -16.29
N TYR A 94 8.20 -1.25 -15.02
CA TYR A 94 9.30 -0.43 -14.53
C TYR A 94 9.79 -1.03 -13.23
N ASP A 95 11.07 -1.38 -13.14
CA ASP A 95 11.69 -1.92 -11.92
C ASP A 95 11.70 -0.83 -10.83
N MET A 96 10.72 -0.86 -9.94
CA MET A 96 10.55 0.16 -8.91
C MET A 96 11.61 -0.01 -7.81
N PRO A 97 12.34 1.08 -7.46
CA PRO A 97 13.20 1.04 -6.30
C PRO A 97 12.40 0.70 -5.04
N GLU A 98 12.93 -0.17 -4.20
CA GLU A 98 12.38 -0.42 -2.87
C GLU A 98 13.25 0.16 -1.75
N PHE A 99 12.61 0.41 -0.63
CA PHE A 99 13.30 0.72 0.62
C PHE A 99 13.86 -0.55 1.24
N GLU A 100 15.00 -0.42 1.91
CA GLU A 100 15.59 -1.48 2.70
C GLU A 100 15.63 -1.03 4.16
N TYR A 101 15.15 -1.89 5.06
CA TYR A 101 15.14 -1.66 6.49
C TYR A 101 15.60 -2.91 7.23
N PHE A 102 16.39 -2.73 8.29
CA PHE A 102 17.08 -3.85 8.94
C PHE A 102 16.29 -4.50 10.09
N ASN A 103 15.15 -3.94 10.49
CA ASN A 103 14.29 -4.53 11.51
C ASN A 103 13.30 -5.51 10.88
N GLU A 104 12.66 -6.31 11.74
CA GLU A 104 11.64 -7.27 11.29
C GLU A 104 10.49 -6.57 10.57
N SER A 105 10.14 -7.09 9.39
CA SER A 105 8.99 -6.66 8.62
C SER A 105 7.70 -7.24 9.22
N TRP A 106 6.61 -6.49 9.09
CA TRP A 106 5.28 -6.98 9.41
C TRP A 106 4.95 -8.26 8.60
N ASN A 107 4.76 -9.38 9.29
CA ASN A 107 4.68 -10.71 8.65
C ASN A 107 3.27 -11.32 8.64
N ARG A 108 2.25 -10.51 8.99
CA ARG A 108 0.83 -10.93 9.05
C ARG A 108 0.02 -10.47 7.83
N SER A 109 0.67 -9.82 6.88
CA SER A 109 0.04 -9.33 5.65
C SER A 109 0.23 -10.31 4.49
N ILE A 110 -0.71 -10.36 3.54
CA ILE A 110 -0.48 -11.01 2.23
C ILE A 110 0.40 -10.16 1.30
N GLY A 111 0.77 -8.93 1.70
CA GLY A 111 1.56 -7.97 0.92
C GLY A 111 0.82 -7.48 -0.32
N ARG A 112 1.53 -6.82 -1.24
CA ARG A 112 0.97 -6.14 -2.42
C ARG A 112 0.16 -7.03 -3.38
N THR A 113 0.49 -8.32 -3.49
CA THR A 113 0.03 -9.23 -4.56
C THR A 113 0.08 -8.57 -5.95
N GLU A 114 -0.55 -9.15 -6.98
CA GLU A 114 -0.59 -8.51 -8.31
C GLU A 114 -1.45 -7.24 -8.35
N LEU A 115 -2.41 -7.09 -7.42
CA LEU A 115 -3.32 -5.95 -7.39
C LEU A 115 -2.56 -4.63 -7.14
N PHE A 116 -1.53 -4.69 -6.29
CA PHE A 116 -0.70 -3.54 -5.93
C PHE A 116 0.75 -3.71 -6.39
N ASP A 117 0.98 -4.42 -7.50
CA ASP A 117 2.32 -4.55 -8.11
C ASP A 117 2.89 -3.14 -8.40
N PRO A 118 4.00 -2.72 -7.75
CA PRO A 118 4.55 -1.38 -7.92
C PRO A 118 5.12 -1.16 -9.33
N ASP A 119 5.50 -2.23 -10.03
CA ASP A 119 6.15 -2.14 -11.34
C ASP A 119 5.14 -1.93 -12.48
N TYR A 120 3.85 -2.19 -12.23
CA TYR A 120 2.77 -2.17 -13.21
C TYR A 120 1.69 -1.13 -12.86
N ILE A 121 1.04 -0.57 -13.87
CA ILE A 121 -0.09 0.36 -13.70
C ILE A 121 -1.35 -0.30 -14.21
N PRO A 122 -2.22 -0.79 -13.32
CA PRO A 122 -3.49 -1.37 -13.69
C PRO A 122 -4.36 -0.45 -14.55
N THR A 123 -5.18 -1.08 -15.39
CA THR A 123 -6.27 -0.41 -16.09
C THR A 123 -7.58 -0.89 -15.49
N VAL A 124 -8.39 0.05 -15.01
CA VAL A 124 -9.70 -0.23 -14.43
C VAL A 124 -10.78 0.35 -15.33
N ILE A 125 -11.77 -0.47 -15.65
CA ILE A 125 -12.91 -0.09 -16.50
C ILE A 125 -14.16 -0.13 -15.64
N VAL A 126 -14.86 0.99 -15.55
CA VAL A 126 -16.09 1.15 -14.77
C VAL A 126 -17.28 1.30 -15.71
N ASN A 127 -18.11 0.27 -15.78
CA ASN A 127 -19.39 0.30 -16.48
C ASN A 127 -20.46 0.79 -15.50
N THR A 128 -20.94 2.00 -15.77
CA THR A 128 -21.89 2.73 -14.94
C THR A 128 -22.78 3.59 -15.83
N ASP A 129 -23.77 4.26 -15.24
CA ASP A 129 -24.58 5.26 -15.92
C ASP A 129 -23.70 6.35 -16.55
N GLU A 130 -24.03 6.79 -17.76
CA GLU A 130 -23.21 7.73 -18.54
C GLU A 130 -22.99 9.08 -17.84
N TYR A 131 -23.85 9.44 -16.87
CA TYR A 131 -23.76 10.69 -16.14
C TYR A 131 -22.98 10.57 -14.83
N TYR A 132 -22.62 9.38 -14.34
CA TYR A 132 -21.99 9.24 -13.02
C TYR A 132 -20.71 10.07 -12.86
N PHE A 133 -19.80 10.01 -13.85
CA PHE A 133 -18.56 10.78 -13.83
C PHE A 133 -18.74 12.26 -14.20
N VAL A 134 -19.96 12.70 -14.50
CA VAL A 134 -20.33 14.11 -14.77
C VAL A 134 -21.04 14.71 -13.54
N GLN A 135 -22.00 13.98 -13.00
CA GLN A 135 -22.84 14.29 -11.85
C GLN A 135 -22.84 13.09 -10.90
N PRO A 136 -21.86 13.02 -9.97
CA PRO A 136 -21.72 11.86 -9.10
C PRO A 136 -22.88 11.75 -8.10
N SER A 137 -23.25 10.51 -7.80
CA SER A 137 -24.07 10.18 -6.64
C SER A 137 -23.17 9.81 -5.45
N THR A 138 -23.65 10.03 -4.23
CA THR A 138 -22.93 9.66 -2.99
C THR A 138 -22.77 8.16 -2.83
N SER A 139 -23.69 7.38 -3.38
CA SER A 139 -23.64 5.93 -3.38
C SER A 139 -24.47 5.36 -4.53
N GLY A 140 -24.28 4.08 -4.82
CA GLY A 140 -25.02 3.39 -5.86
C GLY A 140 -24.45 2.01 -6.15
N LYS A 141 -24.70 1.54 -7.39
CA LYS A 141 -24.12 0.31 -7.91
C LYS A 141 -23.59 0.53 -9.32
N PHE A 142 -22.36 0.10 -9.56
CA PHE A 142 -21.84 -0.06 -10.91
C PHE A 142 -22.42 -1.34 -11.52
N GLU A 143 -22.78 -1.29 -12.80
CA GLU A 143 -23.22 -2.48 -13.52
C GLU A 143 -22.10 -3.51 -13.54
N ARG A 144 -20.89 -3.06 -13.85
CA ARG A 144 -19.69 -3.88 -13.90
C ARG A 144 -18.43 -3.05 -13.64
N ILE A 145 -17.45 -3.66 -13.01
CA ILE A 145 -16.08 -3.14 -12.94
C ILE A 145 -15.11 -4.24 -13.35
N THR A 146 -14.12 -3.88 -14.16
CA THR A 146 -13.09 -4.79 -14.65
C THR A 146 -11.72 -4.24 -14.30
N PHE A 147 -10.91 -5.04 -13.62
CA PHE A 147 -9.50 -4.77 -13.32
C PHE A 147 -8.64 -5.59 -14.28
N ILE A 148 -7.86 -4.92 -15.11
CA ILE A 148 -6.85 -5.55 -15.96
C ILE A 148 -5.49 -5.30 -15.30
N LEU A 149 -5.01 -6.31 -14.57
CA LEU A 149 -3.72 -6.33 -13.91
C LEU A 149 -2.62 -6.72 -14.90
N LYS A 150 -1.40 -6.99 -14.40
CA LYS A 150 -0.24 -7.29 -15.24
C LYS A 150 -0.48 -8.50 -16.13
N ASP A 151 -1.01 -9.58 -15.57
CA ASP A 151 -1.27 -10.85 -16.23
C ASP A 151 -2.72 -11.32 -16.06
N ASN A 152 -3.40 -10.92 -14.99
CA ASN A 152 -4.76 -11.36 -14.67
C ASN A 152 -5.84 -10.29 -14.95
N VAL A 153 -7.06 -10.78 -15.21
CA VAL A 153 -8.25 -9.94 -15.40
C VAL A 153 -9.33 -10.36 -14.42
N PHE A 154 -9.80 -9.42 -13.61
CA PHE A 154 -10.90 -9.61 -12.67
C PHE A 154 -12.10 -8.80 -13.10
N THR A 155 -13.30 -9.37 -13.05
CA THR A 155 -14.53 -8.70 -13.43
C THR A 155 -15.63 -8.99 -12.42
N PHE A 156 -16.28 -7.93 -11.97
CA PHE A 156 -17.32 -7.99 -10.95
C PHE A 156 -18.54 -7.25 -11.47
N ASN A 157 -19.73 -7.82 -11.22
CA ASN A 157 -21.00 -7.20 -11.62
C ASN A 157 -21.74 -6.71 -10.37
N ASN A 158 -22.59 -5.68 -10.55
CA ASN A 158 -23.47 -5.15 -9.51
C ASN A 158 -22.70 -4.75 -8.23
N VAL A 159 -21.60 -4.02 -8.43
CA VAL A 159 -20.67 -3.62 -7.37
C VAL A 159 -21.18 -2.37 -6.67
N HIS A 160 -21.28 -2.41 -5.34
CA HIS A 160 -21.66 -1.23 -4.57
C HIS A 160 -20.55 -0.20 -4.61
N PHE A 161 -20.92 1.08 -4.59
CA PHE A 161 -19.94 2.14 -4.45
C PHE A 161 -20.42 3.23 -3.49
N SER A 162 -19.44 3.92 -2.91
CA SER A 162 -19.60 5.21 -2.24
C SER A 162 -18.77 6.27 -3.00
N SER A 163 -19.08 7.55 -2.85
CA SER A 163 -18.30 8.64 -3.45
C SER A 163 -18.35 9.91 -2.61
N LYS A 164 -17.24 10.66 -2.61
CA LYS A 164 -17.09 11.92 -1.86
C LYS A 164 -16.13 12.88 -2.59
N ASN A 165 -15.96 14.08 -2.03
CA ASN A 165 -15.10 15.15 -2.54
C ASN A 165 -15.53 15.67 -3.93
N PHE A 166 -16.82 15.99 -4.09
CA PHE A 166 -17.41 16.55 -5.31
C PHE A 166 -17.09 18.03 -5.54
N ASP A 167 -16.34 18.63 -4.63
CA ASP A 167 -15.82 19.98 -4.73
C ASP A 167 -14.64 20.10 -5.72
N GLN A 168 -14.03 18.96 -6.10
CA GLN A 168 -12.90 18.86 -7.03
C GLN A 168 -13.33 18.34 -8.42
N ASP A 169 -12.60 18.69 -9.50
CA ASP A 169 -12.89 18.23 -10.87
C ASP A 169 -12.73 16.70 -11.06
N LYS A 170 -12.05 16.04 -10.11
CA LYS A 170 -11.92 14.58 -10.01
C LYS A 170 -12.24 14.20 -8.56
N PHE A 171 -13.30 13.41 -8.38
CA PHE A 171 -13.81 13.02 -7.07
C PHE A 171 -13.39 11.59 -6.71
N GLN A 172 -13.43 11.26 -5.43
CA GLN A 172 -13.16 9.89 -4.97
C GLN A 172 -14.39 9.01 -5.17
N PHE A 173 -14.16 7.79 -5.60
CA PHE A 173 -15.10 6.70 -5.41
C PHE A 173 -14.44 5.52 -4.70
N GLU A 174 -15.25 4.70 -4.06
CA GLU A 174 -14.83 3.49 -3.35
C GLU A 174 -15.74 2.36 -3.82
N VAL A 175 -15.16 1.21 -4.12
CA VAL A 175 -15.92 0.00 -4.42
C VAL A 175 -16.00 -0.86 -3.18
N LEU A 176 -17.22 -1.23 -2.81
CA LEU A 176 -17.55 -1.91 -1.57
C LEU A 176 -18.04 -3.32 -1.88
N ASP A 177 -17.67 -4.26 -1.01
CA ASP A 177 -18.14 -5.65 -1.01
C ASP A 177 -17.99 -6.32 -2.39
N LEU A 178 -16.81 -6.22 -3.03
CA LEU A 178 -16.55 -6.92 -4.28
C LEU A 178 -16.91 -8.42 -4.15
N PRO A 179 -17.78 -8.95 -5.03
CA PRO A 179 -18.28 -10.32 -4.91
C PRO A 179 -17.18 -11.39 -4.84
N ASN A 180 -17.47 -12.49 -4.16
CA ASN A 180 -16.60 -13.67 -4.03
C ASN A 180 -15.26 -13.39 -3.33
N GLY A 181 -15.22 -12.43 -2.39
CA GLY A 181 -14.01 -12.05 -1.66
C GLY A 181 -13.04 -11.20 -2.49
N GLY A 182 -13.55 -10.52 -3.52
CA GLY A 182 -12.81 -9.55 -4.32
C GLY A 182 -11.56 -10.09 -5.00
N ILE A 183 -10.47 -9.33 -4.92
CA ILE A 183 -9.20 -9.64 -5.60
C ILE A 183 -8.15 -9.99 -4.53
N TYR A 184 -7.69 -11.24 -4.50
CA TYR A 184 -6.80 -11.74 -3.45
C TYR A 184 -7.33 -11.52 -2.02
N GLY A 185 -8.65 -11.60 -1.82
CA GLY A 185 -9.27 -11.38 -0.51
C GLY A 185 -9.54 -9.92 -0.17
N ARG A 186 -9.35 -9.00 -1.13
CA ARG A 186 -9.60 -7.56 -0.97
C ARG A 186 -10.87 -7.15 -1.69
N ASP A 187 -11.88 -6.76 -0.93
CA ASP A 187 -13.21 -6.46 -1.43
C ASP A 187 -13.71 -5.04 -1.15
N ASP A 188 -12.94 -4.25 -0.38
CA ASP A 188 -13.14 -2.81 -0.20
C ASP A 188 -11.90 -2.03 -0.71
N LEU A 189 -12.08 -1.25 -1.79
CA LEU A 189 -11.00 -0.53 -2.47
C LEU A 189 -11.39 0.92 -2.77
N LYS A 190 -10.55 1.85 -2.32
CA LYS A 190 -10.71 3.30 -2.54
C LYS A 190 -9.93 3.74 -3.77
N PHE A 191 -10.56 4.54 -4.63
CA PHE A 191 -9.97 5.23 -5.76
C PHE A 191 -9.84 6.71 -5.41
N ARG A 192 -8.62 7.10 -5.04
CA ARG A 192 -8.30 8.44 -4.57
C ARG A 192 -7.85 9.30 -5.74
N PRO A 193 -8.44 10.50 -5.93
CA PRO A 193 -8.09 11.35 -7.06
C PRO A 193 -6.75 12.08 -6.87
N SER A 194 -6.19 12.06 -5.65
CA SER A 194 -5.01 12.85 -5.23
C SER A 194 -5.13 14.33 -5.59
N SER A 195 -6.34 14.89 -5.48
CA SER A 195 -6.64 16.28 -5.89
C SER A 195 -5.87 17.32 -5.08
N TYR A 196 -5.41 16.97 -3.88
CA TYR A 196 -4.66 17.83 -2.98
C TYR A 196 -3.14 17.63 -3.06
N ASP A 197 -2.66 16.65 -3.83
CA ASP A 197 -1.24 16.32 -3.93
C ASP A 197 -0.68 16.72 -5.30
N PRO A 198 0.18 17.76 -5.39
CA PRO A 198 0.75 18.19 -6.66
C PRO A 198 1.67 17.16 -7.31
N VAL A 199 2.21 16.20 -6.54
CA VAL A 199 3.06 15.13 -7.09
C VAL A 199 2.31 13.81 -7.26
N PHE A 200 1.02 13.76 -6.90
CA PHE A 200 0.12 12.60 -6.99
C PHE A 200 0.46 11.37 -6.11
N PHE A 201 1.74 11.10 -5.81
CA PHE A 201 2.20 9.86 -5.17
C PHE A 201 2.59 9.97 -3.69
N ARG A 202 2.35 11.08 -2.98
CA ARG A 202 2.68 11.20 -1.53
C ARG A 202 2.08 10.08 -0.71
N GLN A 203 0.83 9.73 -0.99
CA GLN A 203 0.13 8.65 -0.29
C GLN A 203 0.78 7.28 -0.52
N ILE A 204 1.14 6.97 -1.77
CA ILE A 204 1.85 5.73 -2.10
C ILE A 204 3.22 5.70 -1.42
N LEU A 205 3.96 6.82 -1.48
CA LEU A 205 5.28 6.94 -0.87
C LEU A 205 5.24 6.75 0.64
N TYR A 206 4.26 7.32 1.33
CA TYR A 206 4.09 7.14 2.78
C TYR A 206 3.79 5.69 3.13
N GLY A 207 2.86 5.06 2.42
CA GLY A 207 2.54 3.63 2.60
C GLY A 207 3.78 2.75 2.42
N ASP A 208 4.59 3.01 1.38
CA ASP A 208 5.84 2.29 1.14
C ASP A 208 6.86 2.45 2.28
N ILE A 209 6.94 3.63 2.89
CA ILE A 209 7.80 3.86 4.06
C ILE A 209 7.24 3.12 5.28
N ALA A 210 5.93 3.20 5.53
CA ALA A 210 5.26 2.53 6.64
C ALA A 210 5.46 1.00 6.57
N HIS A 211 5.28 0.40 5.39
CA HIS A 211 5.57 -1.02 5.17
C HIS A 211 7.03 -1.36 5.44
N ALA A 212 7.96 -0.55 4.92
CA ALA A 212 9.39 -0.77 5.09
C ALA A 212 9.82 -0.73 6.56
N ILE A 213 9.23 0.15 7.38
CA ILE A 213 9.54 0.21 8.83
C ILE A 213 8.83 -0.88 9.64
N GLY A 214 7.98 -1.69 9.02
CA GLY A 214 7.26 -2.80 9.64
C GLY A 214 5.94 -2.40 10.30
N ASN A 215 5.33 -1.29 9.86
CA ASN A 215 3.98 -0.92 10.26
C ASN A 215 2.94 -1.59 9.34
N PRO A 216 1.80 -2.07 9.88
CA PRO A 216 0.64 -2.36 9.03
C PRO A 216 0.13 -1.05 8.44
N ALA A 217 0.02 -0.99 7.11
CA ALA A 217 -0.52 0.14 6.36
C ALA A 217 -1.27 -0.38 5.14
N HIS A 218 -2.15 0.44 4.56
CA HIS A 218 -2.82 0.08 3.32
C HIS A 218 -1.82 -0.07 2.17
N GLU A 219 -2.05 -1.06 1.31
CA GLU A 219 -1.36 -1.13 0.02
C GLU A 219 -1.93 -0.09 -0.96
N SER A 220 -1.11 0.41 -1.87
CA SER A 220 -1.50 1.44 -2.84
C SER A 220 -0.75 1.34 -4.17
N VAL A 221 -1.42 1.66 -5.27
CA VAL A 221 -0.82 1.73 -6.61
C VAL A 221 -1.53 2.77 -7.49
N ALA A 222 -0.82 3.34 -8.45
CA ALA A 222 -1.43 4.19 -9.47
C ALA A 222 -2.20 3.35 -10.49
N VAL A 223 -3.41 3.78 -10.87
CA VAL A 223 -4.25 3.10 -11.87
C VAL A 223 -4.83 4.09 -12.87
N ARG A 224 -5.00 3.65 -14.14
CA ARG A 224 -5.83 4.38 -15.10
C ARG A 224 -7.27 3.91 -15.02
N VAL A 225 -8.20 4.84 -14.91
CA VAL A 225 -9.64 4.56 -14.91
C VAL A 225 -10.26 5.00 -16.23
N TYR A 226 -11.10 4.13 -16.80
CA TYR A 226 -11.89 4.37 -18.01
C TYR A 226 -13.37 4.06 -17.75
N SER A 227 -14.26 4.71 -18.49
CA SER A 227 -15.67 4.29 -18.56
C SER A 227 -15.81 3.00 -19.37
N GLY A 228 -16.99 2.37 -19.28
CA GLY A 228 -17.34 1.19 -20.08
C GLY A 228 -17.19 1.36 -21.60
N GLU A 229 -17.35 2.58 -22.11
CA GLU A 229 -17.19 2.94 -23.54
C GLU A 229 -15.73 3.27 -23.91
N GLY A 230 -14.81 3.26 -22.94
CA GLY A 230 -13.41 3.62 -23.15
C GLY A 230 -13.09 5.10 -23.03
N THR A 231 -14.02 5.92 -22.51
CA THR A 231 -13.72 7.32 -22.20
C THR A 231 -12.73 7.37 -21.03
N PRO A 232 -11.57 8.07 -21.17
CA PRO A 232 -10.63 8.22 -20.07
C PRO A 232 -11.26 9.04 -18.94
N ILE A 233 -11.24 8.51 -17.71
CA ILE A 233 -11.72 9.21 -16.51
C ILE A 233 -10.56 9.93 -15.83
N GLY A 234 -9.45 9.23 -15.63
CA GLY A 234 -8.24 9.81 -15.10
C GLY A 234 -7.33 8.81 -14.39
N LEU A 235 -6.23 9.33 -13.87
CA LEU A 235 -5.30 8.61 -13.02
C LEU A 235 -5.76 8.68 -11.56
N TYR A 236 -5.80 7.55 -10.87
CA TYR A 236 -6.20 7.44 -9.47
C TYR A 236 -5.16 6.67 -8.67
N VAL A 237 -5.05 6.95 -7.38
CA VAL A 237 -4.41 6.03 -6.43
C VAL A 237 -5.46 5.02 -6.01
N LEU A 238 -5.27 3.76 -6.39
CA LEU A 238 -6.04 2.63 -5.88
C LEU A 238 -5.41 2.21 -4.55
N GLN A 239 -6.21 2.04 -3.51
CA GLN A 239 -5.74 1.61 -2.20
C GLN A 239 -6.76 0.80 -1.42
N GLU A 240 -6.31 0.09 -0.40
CA GLU A 240 -7.17 -0.53 0.59
C GLU A 240 -7.83 0.52 1.51
N ASN A 241 -9.02 0.21 2.03
CA ASN A 241 -9.63 0.95 3.12
C ASN A 241 -9.17 0.37 4.47
N THR A 242 -8.30 1.06 5.21
CA THR A 242 -7.82 0.64 6.53
C THR A 242 -8.94 0.42 7.55
N ALA A 243 -10.01 1.21 7.48
CA ALA A 243 -11.20 1.06 8.31
C ALA A 243 -12.20 0.08 7.67
N SER A 244 -11.77 -1.15 7.42
CA SER A 244 -12.61 -2.22 6.85
C SER A 244 -12.17 -3.61 7.30
N GLU A 245 -13.10 -4.57 7.31
CA GLU A 245 -12.73 -5.98 7.47
C GLU A 245 -11.85 -6.48 6.33
N SER A 246 -12.00 -5.93 5.11
CA SER A 246 -11.17 -6.27 3.94
C SER A 246 -9.69 -6.08 4.25
N PHE A 247 -9.34 -4.90 4.77
CA PHE A 247 -7.96 -4.59 5.16
C PHE A 247 -7.49 -5.42 6.34
N ILE A 248 -8.31 -5.57 7.39
CA ILE A 248 -7.91 -6.37 8.55
C ILE A 248 -7.59 -7.81 8.14
N LYS A 249 -8.39 -8.42 7.27
CA LYS A 249 -8.12 -9.75 6.70
C LYS A 249 -6.78 -9.80 5.98
N SER A 250 -6.52 -8.86 5.05
CA SER A 250 -5.31 -8.86 4.24
C SER A 250 -4.06 -8.53 5.07
N ALA A 251 -4.16 -7.68 6.09
CA ALA A 251 -3.04 -7.15 6.86
C ALA A 251 -2.74 -7.91 8.17
N PHE A 252 -3.73 -8.53 8.82
CA PHE A 252 -3.53 -9.20 10.13
C PHE A 252 -3.68 -10.73 10.10
N TYR A 253 -4.33 -11.26 9.06
CA TYR A 253 -4.63 -12.68 8.90
C TYR A 253 -3.97 -13.28 7.65
N GLY A 254 -3.13 -12.51 6.97
CA GLY A 254 -2.40 -12.90 5.78
C GLY A 254 -1.09 -13.66 6.05
N ASN A 255 -0.62 -14.34 5.01
CA ASN A 255 0.72 -14.91 4.95
C ASN A 255 1.45 -14.40 3.70
N PRO A 256 2.57 -13.67 3.84
CA PRO A 256 3.22 -13.04 2.69
C PRO A 256 3.96 -14.04 1.79
N GLN A 257 4.22 -15.27 2.24
CA GLN A 257 4.86 -16.30 1.43
C GLN A 257 3.87 -17.10 0.58
N THR A 258 2.63 -17.26 1.04
CA THR A 258 1.59 -18.03 0.33
C THR A 258 0.52 -17.16 -0.29
N GLU A 259 0.48 -15.86 0.05
CA GLU A 259 -0.56 -14.90 -0.32
C GLU A 259 -1.97 -15.38 0.07
N GLN A 260 -2.07 -16.17 1.14
CA GLN A 260 -3.34 -16.69 1.66
C GLN A 260 -3.75 -15.96 2.93
N ILE A 261 -5.05 -15.78 3.09
CA ILE A 261 -5.69 -15.25 4.28
C ILE A 261 -6.23 -16.42 5.12
N SER A 262 -5.93 -16.42 6.41
CA SER A 262 -6.40 -17.37 7.41
C SER A 262 -7.83 -17.04 7.89
N GLU A 263 -8.39 -17.87 8.77
CA GLU A 263 -9.77 -17.69 9.23
C GLU A 263 -9.92 -16.38 10.01
N PHE A 264 -10.90 -15.56 9.62
CA PHE A 264 -11.23 -14.28 10.24
C PHE A 264 -12.64 -14.29 10.79
N GLN A 265 -12.80 -13.79 12.02
CA GLN A 265 -14.11 -13.62 12.65
C GLN A 265 -14.73 -12.28 12.22
N SER A 266 -15.72 -12.31 11.33
CA SER A 266 -16.50 -11.10 11.00
C SER A 266 -17.27 -10.53 12.20
N GLY A 267 -17.52 -9.23 12.15
CA GLY A 267 -18.12 -8.45 13.22
C GLY A 267 -17.15 -8.13 14.36
N THR A 268 -15.84 -8.25 14.13
CA THR A 268 -14.82 -7.85 15.11
C THR A 268 -14.76 -6.32 15.23
N ASP A 269 -14.50 -5.80 16.43
CA ASP A 269 -14.42 -4.36 16.66
C ASP A 269 -13.20 -3.75 15.95
N ILE A 270 -13.48 -2.80 15.06
CA ILE A 270 -12.50 -2.02 14.30
C ILE A 270 -12.91 -0.56 14.46
N TYR A 271 -12.01 0.26 15.02
CA TYR A 271 -12.31 1.66 15.32
C TYR A 271 -11.66 2.57 14.27
N ASP A 272 -12.49 3.23 13.46
CA ASP A 272 -12.10 4.35 12.60
C ASP A 272 -12.01 5.63 13.44
N CYS A 273 -10.82 6.20 13.56
CA CYS A 273 -10.56 7.26 14.53
C CYS A 273 -10.66 8.63 13.86
N SER A 274 -11.74 9.35 14.21
CA SER A 274 -11.99 10.73 13.80
C SER A 274 -11.37 11.75 14.74
N THR A 275 -11.30 13.03 14.35
CA THR A 275 -10.79 14.14 15.16
C THR A 275 -11.27 14.07 16.61
N GLY A 276 -10.33 14.11 17.55
CA GLY A 276 -10.61 13.95 18.98
C GLY A 276 -10.41 12.53 19.51
N ALA A 277 -10.06 11.54 18.68
CA ALA A 277 -9.78 10.18 19.12
C ALA A 277 -8.44 10.12 19.88
N ASP A 278 -8.48 10.43 21.17
CA ASP A 278 -7.33 10.37 22.07
C ASP A 278 -7.53 9.32 23.17
N PHE A 279 -6.43 8.76 23.66
CA PHE A 279 -6.41 7.63 24.59
C PHE A 279 -6.59 8.06 26.06
N THR A 280 -7.51 8.99 26.31
CA THR A 280 -7.81 9.49 27.65
C THR A 280 -8.61 8.47 28.44
N ASN A 281 -8.26 8.31 29.72
CA ASN A 281 -9.04 7.48 30.64
C ASN A 281 -10.24 8.24 31.24
N ILE A 282 -10.32 9.55 31.02
CA ILE A 282 -11.45 10.39 31.40
C ILE A 282 -11.98 11.04 30.13
N ASP A 283 -13.05 10.47 29.61
CA ASP A 283 -13.75 10.99 28.45
C ASP A 283 -15.22 11.26 28.79
N LEU A 284 -15.67 12.49 28.54
CA LEU A 284 -17.05 12.89 28.75
C LEU A 284 -17.98 12.44 27.61
N ASP A 285 -17.41 12.20 26.43
CA ASP A 285 -18.11 11.78 25.22
C ASP A 285 -17.94 10.27 24.96
N GLN A 286 -17.51 9.51 25.97
CA GLN A 286 -17.47 8.05 25.96
C GLN A 286 -16.67 7.47 24.78
N LEU A 287 -15.50 8.04 24.49
CA LEU A 287 -14.61 7.66 23.38
C LEU A 287 -15.31 7.79 22.03
N GLY A 288 -16.25 8.72 21.89
CA GLY A 288 -17.13 8.88 20.72
C GLY A 288 -16.39 9.00 19.38
N ALA A 289 -15.19 9.60 19.39
CA ALA A 289 -14.36 9.77 18.21
C ALA A 289 -13.73 8.47 17.67
N PHE A 290 -13.70 7.39 18.45
CA PHE A 290 -13.31 6.04 18.01
C PHE A 290 -14.53 5.31 17.41
N GLN A 291 -14.81 5.47 16.12
CA GLN A 291 -16.04 4.99 15.51
C GLN A 291 -15.93 3.51 15.17
N ASN A 292 -16.68 2.65 15.86
CA ASN A 292 -16.72 1.22 15.55
C ASN A 292 -17.51 1.00 14.25
N ILE A 293 -16.83 0.55 13.20
CA ILE A 293 -17.42 0.41 11.85
C ILE A 293 -18.43 -0.73 11.76
N ASN A 294 -18.36 -1.70 12.68
CA ASN A 294 -19.20 -2.90 12.71
C ASN A 294 -20.35 -2.80 13.72
N ASN A 295 -20.24 -1.90 14.71
CA ASN A 295 -21.23 -1.72 15.76
C ASN A 295 -21.33 -0.26 16.22
N SER A 296 -22.31 0.49 15.71
CA SER A 296 -22.52 1.89 16.11
C SER A 296 -22.98 2.08 17.56
N ASP A 297 -23.46 1.02 18.22
CA ASP A 297 -23.93 1.04 19.61
C ASP A 297 -22.86 0.55 20.60
N ASP A 298 -21.60 0.44 20.15
CA ASP A 298 -20.48 0.02 20.98
C ASP A 298 -20.16 1.03 22.09
N TYR A 299 -20.18 0.55 23.34
CA TYR A 299 -19.85 1.32 24.54
C TYR A 299 -18.32 1.49 24.75
N LYS A 300 -17.49 0.90 23.88
CA LYS A 300 -16.02 0.96 23.89
C LYS A 300 -15.40 0.55 25.23
N ILE A 301 -15.99 -0.46 25.88
CA ILE A 301 -15.57 -0.94 27.21
C ILE A 301 -14.12 -1.42 27.20
N ASP A 302 -13.76 -2.19 26.17
CA ASP A 302 -12.43 -2.75 26.00
C ASP A 302 -11.37 -1.65 25.73
N LEU A 303 -11.73 -0.66 24.92
CA LEU A 303 -10.86 0.50 24.68
C LEU A 303 -10.68 1.36 25.95
N GLN A 304 -11.74 1.51 26.75
CA GLN A 304 -11.64 2.17 28.06
C GLN A 304 -10.72 1.39 29.02
N GLU A 305 -10.75 0.06 29.00
CA GLU A 305 -9.81 -0.76 29.78
C GLU A 305 -8.36 -0.52 29.32
N LEU A 306 -8.09 -0.46 28.01
CA LEU A 306 -6.78 -0.06 27.49
C LEU A 306 -6.34 1.30 28.05
N ASN A 307 -7.22 2.31 28.00
CA ASN A 307 -6.91 3.66 28.48
C ASN A 307 -6.62 3.68 29.99
N ASP A 308 -7.32 2.88 30.78
CA ASP A 308 -7.05 2.72 32.22
C ASP A 308 -5.68 2.08 32.48
N LYS A 309 -5.32 1.04 31.72
CA LYS A 309 -3.99 0.40 31.78
C LYS A 309 -2.89 1.37 31.37
N LEU A 310 -3.11 2.11 30.28
CA LEU A 310 -2.19 3.13 29.78
C LEU A 310 -1.97 4.22 30.84
N ASN A 311 -3.04 4.74 31.44
CA ASN A 311 -2.93 5.76 32.48
C ASN A 311 -2.14 5.25 33.71
N ALA A 312 -2.34 4.00 34.10
CA ALA A 312 -1.65 3.37 35.23
C ALA A 312 -0.19 2.93 34.94
N LEU A 313 0.22 2.87 33.67
CA LEU A 313 1.55 2.41 33.27
C LEU A 313 2.66 3.32 33.83
N ASP A 314 3.69 2.74 34.42
CA ASP A 314 4.93 3.45 34.75
C ASP A 314 5.93 3.33 33.58
N VAL A 315 6.12 4.43 32.86
CA VAL A 315 7.02 4.49 31.68
C VAL A 315 8.52 4.46 32.04
N ASN A 316 8.85 4.36 33.33
CA ASN A 316 10.22 4.18 33.81
C ASN A 316 10.48 2.75 34.32
N ASP A 317 9.45 1.90 34.39
CA ASP A 317 9.58 0.49 34.74
C ASP A 317 9.62 -0.38 33.48
N GLU A 318 10.78 -0.93 33.19
CA GLU A 318 11.01 -1.80 32.03
C GLU A 318 10.10 -3.03 32.03
N ALA A 319 9.84 -3.62 33.20
CA ALA A 319 8.96 -4.79 33.29
C ALA A 319 7.51 -4.40 32.98
N ALA A 320 7.06 -3.24 33.46
CA ALA A 320 5.71 -2.73 33.17
C ALA A 320 5.54 -2.39 31.68
N ILE A 321 6.55 -1.77 31.06
CA ILE A 321 6.53 -1.48 29.61
C ILE A 321 6.52 -2.77 28.80
N ASN A 322 7.35 -3.75 29.16
CA ASN A 322 7.39 -5.02 28.44
C ASN A 322 6.08 -5.79 28.55
N ASP A 323 5.44 -5.77 29.71
CA ASP A 323 4.10 -6.35 29.91
C ASP A 323 3.05 -5.60 29.07
N PHE A 324 3.05 -4.27 29.12
CA PHE A 324 2.12 -3.44 28.35
C PHE A 324 2.26 -3.66 26.83
N ASN A 325 3.50 -3.65 26.33
CA ASN A 325 3.81 -3.88 24.92
C ASN A 325 3.38 -5.28 24.44
N LYS A 326 3.55 -6.28 25.30
CA LYS A 326 3.22 -7.66 24.98
C LYS A 326 1.72 -7.93 25.01
N ASN A 327 1.00 -7.31 25.94
CA ASN A 327 -0.34 -7.74 26.29
C ASN A 327 -1.45 -6.73 25.96
N PHE A 328 -1.16 -5.43 25.82
CA PHE A 328 -2.20 -4.40 25.74
C PHE A 328 -2.07 -3.47 24.53
N PHE A 329 -0.86 -3.04 24.16
CA PHE A 329 -0.68 -2.17 23.00
C PHE A 329 0.67 -2.40 22.35
N ASP A 330 0.72 -2.70 21.06
CA ASP A 330 1.97 -2.79 20.30
C ASP A 330 2.72 -1.45 20.24
N LEU A 331 3.70 -1.26 21.13
CA LEU A 331 4.49 -0.03 21.20
C LEU A 331 5.48 0.09 20.04
N GLU A 332 5.90 -1.01 19.44
CA GLU A 332 6.86 -0.95 18.33
C GLU A 332 6.23 -0.30 17.09
N THR A 333 5.10 -0.82 16.62
CA THR A 333 4.36 -0.24 15.49
C THR A 333 3.87 1.17 15.84
N LEU A 334 3.33 1.39 17.04
CA LEU A 334 2.91 2.72 17.47
C LEU A 334 4.04 3.76 17.40
N LEU A 335 5.19 3.50 18.04
CA LEU A 335 6.26 4.49 18.10
C LEU A 335 6.92 4.75 16.74
N LYS A 336 6.95 3.76 15.84
CA LYS A 336 7.38 3.93 14.46
C LYS A 336 6.40 4.75 13.62
N ALA A 337 5.09 4.52 13.78
CA ALA A 337 4.06 5.35 13.15
C ALA A 337 4.18 6.80 13.60
N LEU A 338 4.27 7.05 14.91
CA LEU A 338 4.47 8.39 15.45
C LEU A 338 5.77 9.04 14.96
N ALA A 339 6.84 8.28 14.77
CA ALA A 339 8.08 8.81 14.21
C ALA A 339 7.87 9.24 12.74
N LEU A 340 7.15 8.45 11.96
CA LEU A 340 6.85 8.76 10.56
C LEU A 340 5.89 9.95 10.42
N GLU A 341 4.82 10.01 11.22
CA GLU A 341 3.90 11.16 11.26
C GLU A 341 4.65 12.47 11.50
N TYR A 342 5.59 12.48 12.46
CA TYR A 342 6.45 13.64 12.71
C TYR A 342 7.38 13.93 11.52
N LEU A 343 8.06 12.92 10.96
CA LEU A 343 9.00 13.09 9.86
C LEU A 343 8.34 13.67 8.60
N ALA A 344 7.15 13.18 8.27
CA ALA A 344 6.41 13.59 7.10
C ALA A 344 5.46 14.77 7.37
N ALA A 345 5.34 15.26 8.61
CA ALA A 345 4.27 16.16 9.03
C ALA A 345 2.90 15.70 8.54
N HIS A 346 2.54 14.47 8.88
CA HIS A 346 1.17 13.97 8.70
C HIS A 346 0.27 14.69 9.70
N TRP A 347 -0.14 15.91 9.33
CA TRP A 347 -0.62 16.89 10.30
C TRP A 347 -2.07 16.65 10.70
N ASP A 348 -2.87 16.04 9.83
CA ASP A 348 -4.23 15.65 10.14
C ASP A 348 -4.31 14.23 10.75
N SER A 349 -3.17 13.64 11.13
CA SER A 349 -3.10 12.40 11.91
C SER A 349 -2.99 12.64 13.43
N TYR A 350 -2.53 11.62 14.18
CA TYR A 350 -2.58 11.60 15.63
C TYR A 350 -1.85 12.78 16.29
N TRP A 351 -0.65 13.15 15.80
CA TRP A 351 0.15 14.21 16.45
C TRP A 351 -0.60 15.53 16.59
N PHE A 352 -1.31 15.98 15.56
CA PHE A 352 -1.87 17.33 15.56
C PHE A 352 -3.38 17.38 15.44
N LEU A 353 -4.10 16.34 15.07
CA LEU A 353 -5.58 16.33 15.08
C LEU A 353 -6.24 15.16 15.81
N THR A 354 -5.47 14.17 16.28
CA THR A 354 -6.04 12.94 16.86
C THR A 354 -7.10 12.31 15.95
N SER A 355 -6.79 12.24 14.65
CA SER A 355 -7.64 11.67 13.59
C SER A 355 -6.80 10.77 12.68
N ASN A 356 -7.43 10.15 11.69
CA ASN A 356 -6.77 9.47 10.56
C ASN A 356 -5.88 8.30 10.98
N PHE A 357 -6.34 7.51 11.95
CA PHE A 357 -5.78 6.19 12.27
C PHE A 357 -6.90 5.18 12.52
N VAL A 358 -6.55 3.91 12.58
CA VAL A 358 -7.41 2.80 12.97
C VAL A 358 -6.82 2.12 14.19
N VAL A 359 -7.69 1.73 15.11
CA VAL A 359 -7.34 0.92 16.28
C VAL A 359 -8.03 -0.43 16.18
N PHE A 360 -7.26 -1.49 16.33
CA PHE A 360 -7.73 -2.86 16.17
C PHE A 360 -7.05 -3.79 17.15
N HIS A 361 -7.79 -4.75 17.71
CA HIS A 361 -7.23 -5.88 18.44
C HIS A 361 -7.84 -7.20 17.91
N PRO A 362 -7.02 -8.21 17.58
CA PRO A 362 -7.53 -9.51 17.15
C PRO A 362 -8.24 -10.25 18.31
N PRO A 363 -9.49 -10.72 18.15
CA PRO A 363 -10.22 -11.41 19.21
C PRO A 363 -9.54 -12.69 19.69
N GLU A 364 -8.84 -13.39 18.80
CA GLU A 364 -8.08 -14.60 19.14
C GLU A 364 -6.82 -14.30 19.97
N GLU A 365 -6.40 -13.04 20.06
CA GLU A 365 -5.32 -12.58 20.93
C GLU A 365 -5.82 -12.05 22.27
N THR A 366 -7.14 -12.10 22.53
CA THR A 366 -7.75 -11.64 23.78
C THR A 366 -7.84 -12.76 24.83
N GLU A 367 -7.39 -12.48 26.06
CA GLU A 367 -7.47 -13.37 27.21
C GLU A 367 -8.03 -12.61 28.43
N GLY A 368 -8.96 -13.25 29.14
CA GLY A 368 -9.59 -12.69 30.34
C GLY A 368 -11.09 -12.55 30.20
N THR A 369 -11.67 -11.61 30.95
CA THR A 369 -13.09 -11.27 30.91
C THR A 369 -13.24 -9.76 30.87
N GLU A 370 -14.35 -9.25 30.32
CA GLU A 370 -14.72 -7.82 30.37
C GLU A 370 -14.38 -7.18 31.73
N TYR A 371 -13.70 -6.02 31.69
CA TYR A 371 -13.13 -5.27 32.83
C TYR A 371 -11.94 -5.93 33.57
N ASN A 372 -11.41 -7.05 33.08
CA ASN A 372 -10.30 -7.76 33.70
C ASN A 372 -9.53 -8.62 32.67
N HIS A 373 -9.15 -8.01 31.56
CA HIS A 373 -8.33 -8.66 30.54
C HIS A 373 -6.88 -8.80 31.02
N THR A 374 -6.33 -9.99 30.80
CA THR A 374 -4.89 -10.26 30.97
C THR A 374 -4.13 -10.05 29.68
N LYS A 375 -4.82 -10.08 28.54
CA LYS A 375 -4.29 -9.78 27.22
C LYS A 375 -5.41 -9.25 26.32
N MET A 376 -5.17 -8.15 25.63
CA MET A 376 -6.05 -7.53 24.64
C MET A 376 -5.19 -6.55 23.84
N LYS A 377 -4.31 -7.10 23.00
CA LYS A 377 -3.25 -6.31 22.37
C LYS A 377 -3.81 -5.52 21.19
N TYR A 378 -3.88 -4.20 21.36
CA TYR A 378 -4.23 -3.26 20.31
C TYR A 378 -3.05 -2.93 19.40
N TYR A 379 -3.37 -2.60 18.15
CA TYR A 379 -2.47 -2.14 17.12
C TYR A 379 -2.95 -0.78 16.59
N PHE A 380 -2.02 0.13 16.36
CA PHE A 380 -2.25 1.44 15.75
C PHE A 380 -1.90 1.36 14.27
N ILE A 381 -2.85 1.72 13.40
CA ILE A 381 -2.71 1.67 11.96
C ILE A 381 -2.96 3.09 11.42
N ASP A 382 -1.92 3.74 10.93
CA ASP A 382 -2.03 5.07 10.35
C ASP A 382 -2.80 5.03 9.01
N GLN A 383 -3.53 6.09 8.64
CA GLN A 383 -4.27 6.18 7.38
C GLN A 383 -4.31 7.60 6.78
N ASP A 384 -4.88 7.71 5.58
CA ASP A 384 -5.11 8.96 4.83
C ASP A 384 -3.84 9.85 4.66
N PHE A 385 -2.86 9.34 3.93
CA PHE A 385 -1.51 9.93 3.85
C PHE A 385 -1.32 11.06 2.82
N ASP A 386 -2.38 11.64 2.28
CA ASP A 386 -2.30 12.62 1.20
C ASP A 386 -1.79 14.01 1.67
N GLN A 387 -1.93 14.33 2.95
CA GLN A 387 -1.53 15.61 3.55
C GLN A 387 -0.18 15.56 4.27
N THR A 388 0.85 15.17 3.51
CA THR A 388 2.20 14.90 4.03
C THR A 388 3.29 15.69 3.28
N TRP A 389 4.52 15.73 3.80
CA TRP A 389 5.65 16.55 3.34
C TRP A 389 5.28 18.03 3.16
N GLY A 390 4.60 18.60 4.15
CA GLY A 390 4.16 20.00 4.15
C GLY A 390 2.99 20.31 3.23
N SER A 391 2.32 19.28 2.69
CA SER A 391 1.09 19.45 1.92
C SER A 391 -0.06 19.88 2.83
N ASN A 392 -0.68 21.04 2.55
CA ASN A 392 -1.84 21.61 3.26
C ASN A 392 -1.66 21.78 4.77
N ILE A 393 -0.44 21.71 5.29
CA ILE A 393 -0.16 21.92 6.70
C ILE A 393 -0.64 23.31 7.14
N ARG A 394 -1.28 23.36 8.30
CA ARG A 394 -1.85 24.58 8.90
C ARG A 394 -0.78 25.64 9.15
N GLU A 395 -1.14 26.92 8.96
CA GLU A 395 -0.22 28.05 9.16
C GLU A 395 0.29 28.11 10.62
N GLU A 396 -0.56 27.74 11.57
CA GLU A 396 -0.28 27.67 13.01
C GLU A 396 0.86 26.69 13.36
N LEU A 397 1.09 25.67 12.52
CA LEU A 397 2.21 24.73 12.66
C LEU A 397 3.52 25.27 12.09
N ASP A 398 3.50 26.47 11.49
CA ASP A 398 4.62 27.13 10.84
C ASP A 398 5.24 26.24 9.74
N PRO A 399 4.52 26.03 8.61
CA PRO A 399 4.97 25.19 7.49
C PRO A 399 6.39 25.48 7.04
N TYR A 400 6.78 26.75 7.10
CA TYR A 400 8.09 27.21 6.65
C TYR A 400 9.19 26.67 7.55
N ASN A 401 9.02 26.72 8.87
CA ASN A 401 10.04 26.28 9.82
C ASN A 401 9.80 24.88 10.39
N TYR A 402 8.67 24.23 10.14
CA TYR A 402 8.37 22.89 10.66
C TYR A 402 9.54 21.91 10.48
N PRO A 403 10.17 21.80 9.29
CA PRO A 403 11.27 20.85 9.12
C PRO A 403 12.48 21.05 10.03
N MET A 404 12.62 22.25 10.61
CA MET A 404 13.71 22.64 11.50
C MET A 404 13.36 22.49 12.98
N LYS A 405 12.11 22.18 13.31
CA LYS A 405 11.63 22.08 14.69
C LYS A 405 11.87 20.68 15.25
N PRO A 406 12.46 20.52 16.45
CA PRO A 406 12.58 19.22 17.08
C PRO A 406 11.20 18.70 17.52
N TYR A 407 10.98 17.39 17.48
CA TYR A 407 9.70 16.80 17.92
C TYR A 407 9.32 17.19 19.36
N THR A 408 10.33 17.44 20.21
CA THR A 408 10.14 17.92 21.60
C THR A 408 9.41 19.26 21.69
N GLU A 409 9.32 20.04 20.61
CA GLU A 409 8.49 21.24 20.55
C GLU A 409 6.99 20.91 20.65
N TYR A 410 6.57 19.68 20.37
CA TYR A 410 5.16 19.27 20.38
C TYR A 410 4.79 18.32 21.53
N VAL A 411 5.77 17.91 22.34
CA VAL A 411 5.56 16.96 23.43
C VAL A 411 5.33 17.70 24.75
N GLY A 412 4.45 17.17 25.61
CA GLY A 412 4.19 17.75 26.94
C GLY A 412 3.38 19.03 26.90
N LYS A 413 2.65 19.27 25.80
CA LYS A 413 1.83 20.45 25.60
C LYS A 413 0.48 20.33 26.30
N ASP A 414 0.00 21.47 26.78
CA ASP A 414 -1.29 21.57 27.44
C ASP A 414 -2.43 21.78 26.44
N ASN A 415 -3.66 21.74 26.97
CA ASN A 415 -4.88 21.91 26.19
C ASN A 415 -4.95 23.27 25.48
N ALA A 416 -4.41 24.33 26.10
CA ALA A 416 -4.42 25.66 25.51
C ALA A 416 -3.52 25.74 24.27
N TYR A 417 -2.37 25.06 24.27
CA TYR A 417 -1.52 24.96 23.10
C TYR A 417 -2.24 24.29 21.93
N TRP A 418 -2.81 23.11 22.13
CA TRP A 418 -3.48 22.36 21.06
C TRP A 418 -4.70 23.11 20.50
N LYS A 419 -5.52 23.71 21.37
CA LYS A 419 -6.63 24.57 20.93
C LYS A 419 -6.18 25.83 20.19
N SER A 420 -4.96 26.30 20.42
CA SER A 420 -4.43 27.46 19.70
C SER A 420 -3.99 27.13 18.28
N ILE A 421 -3.68 25.87 17.98
CA ILE A 421 -3.34 25.42 16.62
C ILE A 421 -4.55 24.84 15.87
N ASN A 422 -5.57 24.37 16.60
CA ASN A 422 -6.78 23.74 16.06
C ASN A 422 -8.03 24.56 16.38
N THR A 423 -8.01 25.85 16.04
CA THR A 423 -9.06 26.81 16.47
C THR A 423 -10.44 26.57 15.84
N ASP A 424 -10.48 25.84 14.73
CA ASP A 424 -11.64 25.48 13.92
C ASP A 424 -12.14 24.04 14.15
N GLU A 425 -11.43 23.26 14.98
CA GLU A 425 -11.77 21.85 15.25
C GLU A 425 -12.48 21.72 16.60
N GLU A 426 -13.81 21.80 16.59
CA GLU A 426 -14.61 21.72 17.83
C GLU A 426 -14.50 20.37 18.55
N TYR A 427 -14.12 19.31 17.82
CA TYR A 427 -14.00 17.95 18.33
C TYR A 427 -12.60 17.62 18.87
N ASP A 428 -11.58 18.46 18.65
CA ASP A 428 -10.27 18.26 19.28
C ASP A 428 -10.29 18.75 20.73
N TRP A 429 -10.22 17.81 21.67
CA TRP A 429 -10.19 18.12 23.10
C TRP A 429 -8.87 18.74 23.57
N GLY A 430 -7.85 18.77 22.72
CA GLY A 430 -6.56 19.39 23.00
C GLY A 430 -5.66 18.54 23.89
N SER A 431 -5.77 17.21 23.82
CA SER A 431 -4.87 16.29 24.50
C SER A 431 -4.15 15.39 23.50
N ARG A 432 -2.94 14.97 23.85
CA ARG A 432 -2.16 13.98 23.09
C ARG A 432 -1.60 12.96 24.07
N VAL A 433 -2.46 12.10 24.61
CA VAL A 433 -2.12 11.21 25.72
C VAL A 433 -0.92 10.32 25.39
N LEU A 434 -0.87 9.71 24.20
CA LEU A 434 0.26 8.85 23.81
C LEU A 434 1.57 9.63 23.71
N LEU A 435 1.55 10.84 23.12
CA LEU A 435 2.74 11.68 23.04
C LEU A 435 3.23 12.09 24.44
N ASN A 436 2.32 12.55 25.30
CA ASN A 436 2.65 13.01 26.63
C ASN A 436 3.12 11.86 27.53
N LYS A 437 2.51 10.68 27.42
CA LYS A 437 2.88 9.49 28.19
C LYS A 437 4.21 8.93 27.74
N PHE A 438 4.34 8.58 26.46
CA PHE A 438 5.50 7.83 25.97
C PHE A 438 6.71 8.70 25.63
N LEU A 439 6.50 9.93 25.15
CA LEU A 439 7.59 10.84 24.76
C LEU A 439 7.79 11.96 25.80
N GLY A 440 6.71 12.37 26.46
CA GLY A 440 6.72 13.36 27.54
C GLY A 440 7.10 12.77 28.90
N CYS A 441 7.18 11.44 28.98
CA CYS A 441 7.73 10.71 30.12
C CYS A 441 7.07 11.04 31.46
N ASP A 442 5.76 11.34 31.46
CA ASP A 442 5.02 11.80 32.65
C ASP A 442 5.70 12.99 33.36
N GLY A 443 6.33 13.88 32.59
CA GLY A 443 7.05 15.06 33.09
C GLY A 443 8.50 14.81 33.52
N HIS A 444 9.01 13.58 33.41
CA HIS A 444 10.43 13.29 33.60
C HIS A 444 11.27 13.72 32.38
N PRO A 445 12.57 14.04 32.54
CA PRO A 445 13.43 14.42 31.41
C PRO A 445 13.60 13.32 30.35
N ASN A 446 13.55 12.06 30.80
CA ASN A 446 13.68 10.88 29.96
C ASN A 446 12.92 9.68 30.58
N CYS A 447 12.60 8.70 29.74
CA CYS A 447 11.93 7.45 30.07
C CYS A 447 12.29 6.38 29.03
N ILE A 448 11.96 5.12 29.28
CA ILE A 448 12.35 4.01 28.41
C ILE A 448 11.72 4.12 27.02
N THR A 449 10.42 4.45 26.96
CA THR A 449 9.66 4.58 25.71
C THR A 449 10.15 5.73 24.82
N LYS A 450 10.62 6.83 25.42
CA LYS A 450 11.26 7.92 24.68
C LYS A 450 12.55 7.47 24.02
N ASN A 451 13.36 6.66 24.70
CA ASN A 451 14.57 6.10 24.09
C ASN A 451 14.23 5.16 22.92
N TYR A 452 13.16 4.35 23.03
CA TYR A 452 12.68 3.52 21.91
C TYR A 452 12.29 4.39 20.71
N PHE A 453 11.48 5.43 20.93
CA PHE A 453 11.08 6.38 19.89
C PHE A 453 12.28 7.05 19.22
N GLU A 454 13.20 7.62 20.01
CA GLU A 454 14.38 8.29 19.45
C GLU A 454 15.28 7.33 18.66
N ASN A 455 15.36 6.05 19.06
CA ASN A 455 16.08 5.03 18.30
C ASN A 455 15.39 4.68 16.98
N TYR A 456 14.06 4.54 16.96
CA TYR A 456 13.32 4.36 15.71
C TYR A 456 13.45 5.57 14.80
N LEU A 457 13.28 6.78 15.34
CA LEU A 457 13.43 8.03 14.59
C LEU A 457 14.83 8.15 13.96
N LYS A 458 15.90 7.84 14.71
CA LYS A 458 17.28 7.76 14.18
C LYS A 458 17.39 6.73 13.06
N SER A 459 16.94 5.50 13.31
CA SER A 459 17.03 4.39 12.36
C SER A 459 16.33 4.73 11.05
N ILE A 460 15.11 5.26 11.12
CA ILE A 460 14.31 5.66 9.95
C ILE A 460 15.03 6.77 9.16
N VAL A 461 15.57 7.79 9.84
CA VAL A 461 16.32 8.87 9.16
C VAL A 461 17.63 8.39 8.54
N GLN A 462 18.33 7.45 9.17
CA GLN A 462 19.59 6.93 8.63
C GLN A 462 19.38 6.03 7.40
N THR A 463 18.23 5.37 7.31
CA THR A 463 17.97 4.34 6.30
C THR A 463 16.98 4.78 5.22
N ILE A 464 15.72 5.05 5.60
CA ILE A 464 14.61 5.28 4.66
C ILE A 464 14.40 6.75 4.38
N PHE A 465 14.23 7.58 5.42
CA PHE A 465 14.12 9.04 5.32
C PHE A 465 15.49 9.72 5.10
N ASN A 466 16.48 8.93 4.71
CA ASN A 466 17.79 9.37 4.24
C ASN A 466 17.62 10.09 2.89
N PRO A 467 18.22 11.27 2.68
CA PRO A 467 18.08 12.01 1.42
C PRO A 467 18.42 11.19 0.16
N THR A 468 19.44 10.33 0.21
CA THR A 468 19.84 9.49 -0.93
C THR A 468 18.82 8.38 -1.20
N ALA A 469 18.33 7.71 -0.15
CA ALA A 469 17.33 6.65 -0.29
C ALA A 469 16.00 7.20 -0.80
N MET A 470 15.54 8.32 -0.23
CA MET A 470 14.34 9.03 -0.68
C MET A 470 14.49 9.51 -2.12
N GLU A 471 15.63 10.11 -2.50
CA GLU A 471 15.86 10.54 -3.89
C GLU A 471 15.74 9.36 -4.86
N LYS A 472 16.29 8.18 -4.52
CA LYS A 472 16.17 6.97 -5.34
C LYS A 472 14.69 6.58 -5.55
N LYS A 473 13.91 6.47 -4.48
CA LYS A 473 12.49 6.07 -4.56
C LYS A 473 11.64 7.10 -5.30
N VAL A 474 11.80 8.38 -4.95
CA VAL A 474 11.04 9.49 -5.54
C VAL A 474 11.35 9.68 -7.02
N ASN A 475 12.61 9.52 -7.44
CA ASN A 475 12.96 9.53 -8.86
C ASN A 475 12.41 8.29 -9.60
N GLY A 476 12.28 7.16 -8.92
CA GLY A 476 11.56 5.98 -9.42
C GLY A 476 10.11 6.32 -9.75
N TYR A 477 9.35 6.90 -8.81
CA TYR A 477 7.99 7.36 -9.07
C TYR A 477 7.93 8.43 -10.16
N LYS A 478 8.85 9.39 -10.16
CA LYS A 478 8.94 10.41 -11.22
C LYS A 478 9.03 9.75 -12.59
N ALA A 479 9.96 8.82 -12.77
CA ALA A 479 10.17 8.13 -14.04
C ALA A 479 8.97 7.25 -14.41
N ARG A 480 8.38 6.55 -13.44
CA ARG A 480 7.23 5.67 -13.67
C ARG A 480 5.96 6.42 -14.07
N LEU A 481 5.68 7.52 -13.37
CA LEU A 481 4.41 8.23 -13.47
C LEU A 481 4.44 9.43 -14.42
N ALA A 482 5.61 9.85 -14.93
CA ALA A 482 5.72 11.05 -15.77
C ALA A 482 4.74 11.08 -16.95
N ASP A 483 4.65 9.99 -17.71
CA ASP A 483 3.76 9.93 -18.87
C ASP A 483 2.29 9.73 -18.48
N GLU A 484 2.04 9.18 -17.30
CA GLU A 484 0.71 8.99 -16.72
C GLU A 484 0.11 10.32 -16.26
N ILE A 485 0.93 11.16 -15.60
CA ILE A 485 0.55 12.51 -15.20
C ILE A 485 0.35 13.41 -16.41
N LYS A 486 1.22 13.33 -17.43
CA LYS A 486 0.99 14.06 -18.70
C LYS A 486 -0.33 13.66 -19.35
N TRP A 487 -0.63 12.36 -19.35
CA TRP A 487 -1.90 11.85 -19.86
C TRP A 487 -3.08 12.41 -19.06
N ASP A 488 -3.06 12.30 -17.72
CA ASP A 488 -4.14 12.77 -16.85
C ASP A 488 -4.36 14.29 -16.92
N CYS A 489 -3.28 15.09 -16.91
CA CYS A 489 -3.34 16.54 -17.08
C CYS A 489 -3.84 16.97 -18.47
N GLY A 490 -3.75 16.09 -19.48
CA GLY A 490 -4.22 16.34 -20.84
C GLY A 490 -5.71 16.05 -21.05
N LEU A 491 -6.40 15.47 -20.07
CA LEU A 491 -7.81 15.10 -20.18
C LEU A 491 -8.73 16.31 -19.97
N GLU A 492 -9.82 16.35 -20.73
CA GLU A 492 -10.97 17.18 -20.40
C GLU A 492 -11.73 16.51 -19.24
N ARG A 493 -11.86 17.21 -18.11
CA ARG A 493 -12.54 16.69 -16.93
C ARG A 493 -14.05 16.63 -17.18
N LEU A 494 -14.63 15.46 -16.95
CA LEU A 494 -16.07 15.22 -17.13
C LEU A 494 -16.91 15.91 -16.06
N HIS A 495 -16.43 15.87 -14.82
CA HIS A 495 -17.02 16.57 -13.69
C HIS A 495 -16.39 17.96 -13.53
N THR A 496 -17.19 18.92 -13.08
CA THR A 496 -16.72 20.24 -12.69
C THR A 496 -17.01 20.43 -11.22
N GLY A 497 -15.94 20.53 -10.43
CA GLY A 497 -16.07 20.72 -8.99
C GLY A 497 -16.73 22.05 -8.66
N THR A 498 -17.67 22.05 -7.71
CA THR A 498 -18.30 23.29 -7.23
C THR A 498 -17.69 23.68 -5.89
N CYS A 499 -16.63 24.47 -5.94
CA CYS A 499 -16.00 25.03 -4.76
C CYS A 499 -16.82 26.23 -4.27
N ALA A 500 -17.93 25.93 -3.58
CA ALA A 500 -18.94 26.89 -3.17
C ALA A 500 -18.84 27.33 -1.70
N GLU A 501 -18.04 26.64 -0.90
CA GLU A 501 -17.87 26.89 0.54
C GLU A 501 -16.64 27.77 0.81
N ASP A 502 -16.72 28.62 1.85
CA ASP A 502 -15.59 29.45 2.27
C ASP A 502 -14.42 28.55 2.73
N GLY A 503 -13.23 28.78 2.17
CA GLY A 503 -12.03 28.00 2.48
C GLY A 503 -11.77 26.80 1.57
N CYS A 504 -12.75 26.41 0.73
CA CYS A 504 -12.51 25.41 -0.30
C CYS A 504 -11.52 25.94 -1.37
N VAL A 505 -10.61 25.07 -1.84
CA VAL A 505 -9.70 25.36 -2.95
C VAL A 505 -9.86 24.29 -4.02
N LEU A 506 -10.21 24.72 -5.24
CA LEU A 506 -10.21 23.85 -6.42
C LEU A 506 -8.79 23.77 -6.99
N PHE A 507 -8.13 22.65 -6.79
CA PHE A 507 -6.76 22.44 -7.26
C PHE A 507 -6.72 21.98 -8.71
N LYS A 508 -5.84 22.59 -9.51
CA LYS A 508 -5.64 22.27 -10.93
C LYS A 508 -4.16 22.12 -11.22
N PHE A 509 -3.58 21.02 -10.74
CA PHE A 509 -2.16 20.73 -10.95
C PHE A 509 -1.84 20.42 -12.40
N THR A 510 -0.68 20.92 -12.82
CA THR A 510 -0.09 20.69 -14.13
C THR A 510 1.08 19.71 -14.02
N TYR A 511 1.60 19.26 -15.16
CA TYR A 511 2.84 18.47 -15.17
C TYR A 511 4.04 19.23 -14.58
N ASP A 512 4.08 20.56 -14.69
CA ASP A 512 5.13 21.38 -14.06
C ASP A 512 5.01 21.38 -12.53
N ASP A 513 3.79 21.33 -11.99
CA ASP A 513 3.54 21.21 -10.55
C ASP A 513 4.03 19.87 -10.00
N PHE A 514 3.81 18.79 -10.76
CA PHE A 514 4.37 17.47 -10.49
C PHE A 514 5.90 17.45 -10.48
N GLU A 515 6.54 18.06 -11.48
CA GLU A 515 8.01 18.09 -11.52
C GLU A 515 8.63 18.97 -10.43
N ARG A 516 8.05 20.16 -10.19
CA ARG A 516 8.54 21.10 -9.17
C ARG A 516 8.29 20.60 -7.76
N GLY A 517 7.14 19.98 -7.49
CA GLY A 517 6.74 19.51 -6.17
C GLY A 517 7.63 18.40 -5.61
N ILE A 518 8.56 17.87 -6.40
CA ILE A 518 9.58 16.91 -5.98
C ILE A 518 10.78 17.61 -5.32
N VAL A 519 11.24 18.74 -5.89
CA VAL A 519 12.52 19.41 -5.53
C VAL A 519 12.36 20.90 -5.22
N GLY A 520 11.14 21.35 -4.93
CA GLY A 520 10.90 22.75 -4.66
C GLY A 520 9.43 23.09 -4.41
N PRO A 521 9.16 24.38 -4.19
CA PRO A 521 7.82 24.87 -3.93
C PRO A 521 6.92 24.75 -5.17
N THR A 522 5.64 24.49 -4.92
CA THR A 522 4.59 24.40 -5.94
C THR A 522 3.33 25.10 -5.42
N GLY A 523 2.99 26.27 -5.98
CA GLY A 523 1.79 27.02 -5.56
C GLY A 523 1.80 27.31 -4.04
N PRO A 524 0.82 26.81 -3.26
CA PRO A 524 0.78 26.99 -1.81
C PRO A 524 1.78 26.10 -1.04
N PHE A 525 2.37 25.09 -1.69
CA PHE A 525 3.30 24.16 -1.04
C PHE A 525 4.72 24.73 -1.02
N ILE A 526 5.27 24.94 0.17
CA ILE A 526 6.56 25.64 0.36
C ILE A 526 7.75 24.73 0.07
N TYR A 527 7.60 23.42 0.26
CA TYR A 527 8.65 22.43 0.05
C TYR A 527 8.25 21.42 -1.03
N GLY A 528 9.27 20.96 -1.76
CA GLY A 528 9.18 19.69 -2.47
C GLY A 528 9.52 18.53 -1.54
N ILE A 529 9.13 17.31 -1.90
CA ILE A 529 9.37 16.10 -1.08
C ILE A 529 10.86 15.99 -0.69
N LEU A 530 11.78 16.15 -1.64
CA LEU A 530 13.21 15.96 -1.38
C LEU A 530 13.83 17.11 -0.56
N ASP A 531 13.29 18.32 -0.66
CA ASP A 531 13.75 19.45 0.15
C ASP A 531 13.28 19.32 1.59
N TRP A 532 12.02 18.93 1.79
CA TRP A 532 11.46 18.61 3.08
C TRP A 532 12.27 17.51 3.77
N THR A 533 12.49 16.39 3.07
CA THR A 533 13.26 15.24 3.58
C THR A 533 14.64 15.67 4.04
N ARG A 534 15.36 16.47 3.23
CA ARG A 534 16.70 16.94 3.57
C ARG A 534 16.68 17.80 4.83
N ALA A 535 15.77 18.77 4.91
CA ALA A 535 15.66 19.65 6.08
C ALA A 535 15.31 18.87 7.36
N MET A 536 14.36 17.94 7.29
CA MET A 536 14.00 17.07 8.41
C MET A 536 15.16 16.17 8.84
N ALA A 537 15.83 15.52 7.90
CA ALA A 537 16.94 14.63 8.20
C ALA A 537 18.12 15.40 8.86
N GLU A 538 18.46 16.59 8.35
CA GLU A 538 19.49 17.47 8.93
C GLU A 538 19.10 17.96 10.34
N SER A 539 17.84 18.35 10.52
CA SER A 539 17.30 18.78 11.82
C SER A 539 17.36 17.66 12.85
N VAL A 540 16.82 16.48 12.52
CA VAL A 540 16.77 15.34 13.44
C VAL A 540 18.17 14.83 13.79
N SER A 541 19.06 14.71 12.80
CA SER A 541 20.45 14.31 13.02
C SER A 541 21.22 15.27 13.92
N SER A 542 21.02 16.57 13.76
CA SER A 542 21.59 17.60 14.63
C SER A 542 21.03 17.54 16.04
N ASN A 543 19.70 17.46 16.18
CA ASN A 543 19.01 17.47 17.47
C ASN A 543 19.30 16.23 18.31
N LEU A 544 19.45 15.07 17.68
CA LEU A 544 19.73 13.79 18.35
C LEU A 544 21.21 13.37 18.30
N ASN A 545 22.08 14.25 17.78
CA ASN A 545 23.53 14.10 17.72
C ASN A 545 24.00 12.77 17.10
N PHE A 546 23.55 12.48 15.87
CA PHE A 546 24.04 11.38 15.05
C PHE A 546 24.38 11.83 13.64
N SER A 547 25.10 11.01 12.88
CA SER A 547 25.46 11.29 11.48
C SER A 547 24.62 10.46 10.52
N ILE A 548 24.29 11.07 9.38
CA ILE A 548 23.69 10.39 8.22
C ILE A 548 24.81 10.10 7.22
N ASP A 549 24.92 8.85 6.77
CA ASP A 549 25.82 8.49 5.68
C ASP A 549 25.08 8.59 4.34
N ASN A 550 25.39 9.63 3.58
CA ASN A 550 24.79 9.85 2.26
C ASN A 550 25.43 8.98 1.16
N ASN A 551 26.49 8.23 1.46
CA ASN A 551 27.21 7.38 0.50
C ASN A 551 26.83 5.89 0.60
N GLN A 552 25.98 5.51 1.53
CA GLN A 552 25.61 4.12 1.71
C GLN A 552 24.57 3.67 0.68
N SER A 553 24.99 2.73 -0.17
CA SER A 553 24.10 1.82 -0.87
C SER A 553 23.48 0.88 0.16
N ASN A 554 22.43 1.29 0.88
CA ASN A 554 21.54 0.51 1.77
C ASN A 554 22.15 -0.66 2.59
N THR A 555 23.44 -0.68 2.87
CA THR A 555 24.12 -1.79 3.54
C THR A 555 24.90 -1.26 4.74
N LEU A 556 24.18 -0.92 5.80
CA LEU A 556 24.77 -0.75 7.12
C LEU A 556 24.95 -2.13 7.76
N THR A 557 26.18 -2.63 7.72
CA THR A 557 26.61 -3.67 8.66
C THR A 557 27.00 -2.99 9.98
N GLY A 558 26.17 -3.17 11.01
CA GLY A 558 26.54 -2.86 12.40
C GLY A 558 25.69 -1.77 13.04
N TYR A 559 24.43 -2.08 13.32
CA TYR A 559 23.74 -1.49 14.46
C TYR A 559 23.71 -2.55 15.57
N ASP A 560 24.46 -2.31 16.65
CA ASP A 560 24.31 -3.07 17.88
C ASP A 560 22.93 -2.71 18.46
N ASN A 561 21.95 -3.57 18.18
CA ASN A 561 20.64 -3.54 18.78
C ASN A 561 20.83 -3.66 20.31
N PRO A 562 20.47 -2.67 21.14
CA PRO A 562 20.45 -2.88 22.56
C PRO A 562 19.29 -3.84 22.87
N ASP A 563 19.65 -5.11 23.08
CA ASP A 563 18.85 -6.15 23.76
C ASP A 563 17.58 -6.69 23.07
N THR A 564 17.72 -7.23 21.84
CA THR A 564 16.82 -8.32 21.38
C THR A 564 17.25 -9.70 21.90
N THR A 565 18.38 -9.80 22.60
CA THR A 565 18.94 -11.06 23.11
C THR A 565 18.19 -11.67 24.31
N ASN A 566 17.18 -11.00 24.87
CA ASN A 566 16.36 -11.55 25.96
C ASN A 566 14.90 -11.86 25.59
N LEU A 567 14.48 -11.68 24.32
CA LEU A 567 13.09 -11.95 23.90
C LEU A 567 12.90 -13.27 23.14
N ASN A 568 13.98 -13.94 22.70
CA ASN A 568 13.92 -15.14 21.85
C ASN A 568 14.15 -16.49 22.58
N ASN A 569 14.08 -16.53 23.92
CA ASN A 569 14.30 -17.78 24.69
C ASN A 569 13.07 -18.25 25.47
N ILE A 570 11.86 -18.19 24.88
CA ILE A 570 10.70 -18.94 25.39
C ILE A 570 9.90 -19.51 24.23
N SER A 571 10.48 -20.47 23.52
CA SER A 571 9.73 -21.42 22.69
C SER A 571 10.41 -22.78 22.74
N ASP A 572 10.46 -23.41 23.92
CA ASP A 572 10.73 -24.86 24.05
C ASP A 572 10.57 -25.35 25.50
N ILE A 573 9.33 -25.57 25.95
CA ILE A 573 9.03 -26.55 27.01
C ILE A 573 7.67 -27.20 26.72
N ASN A 574 7.66 -28.26 25.91
CA ASN A 574 7.02 -29.56 26.20
C ASN A 574 6.80 -30.39 24.92
N SER A 575 7.69 -31.35 24.68
CA SER A 575 7.32 -32.65 24.11
C SER A 575 8.52 -33.59 24.18
N SER A 576 8.62 -34.31 25.29
CA SER A 576 9.56 -35.42 25.46
C SER A 576 9.04 -36.67 24.75
N ASN A 577 9.91 -37.24 23.91
CA ASN A 577 10.11 -38.68 23.66
C ASN A 577 8.94 -39.53 23.12
N ASN A 578 9.07 -40.04 21.89
CA ASN A 578 9.56 -41.41 21.65
C ASN A 578 9.61 -41.80 20.17
N ASP A 579 10.71 -42.47 19.83
CA ASP A 579 10.90 -43.58 18.88
C ASP A 579 10.57 -43.43 17.38
N ALA A 580 11.66 -43.32 16.63
CA ALA A 580 11.77 -43.82 15.28
C ALA A 580 11.86 -45.36 15.26
N SER A 581 10.95 -46.03 14.55
CA SER A 581 11.30 -47.11 13.60
C SER A 581 10.06 -47.68 12.87
N ASN A 582 10.21 -47.78 11.54
CA ASN A 582 9.51 -48.67 10.60
C ASN A 582 7.98 -48.59 10.47
N ILE A 583 7.49 -48.35 9.25
CA ILE A 583 6.83 -49.36 8.40
C ILE A 583 6.46 -48.76 7.03
N LEU A 584 6.89 -49.43 5.96
CA LEU A 584 6.38 -49.31 4.60
C LEU A 584 4.86 -49.51 4.55
N GLY A 585 4.14 -48.72 3.75
CA GLY A 585 2.90 -49.22 3.15
C GLY A 585 1.87 -48.19 2.72
N SER A 586 1.80 -48.02 1.40
CA SER A 586 0.58 -47.86 0.58
C SER A 586 -0.19 -46.54 0.51
N ASN A 587 -0.38 -46.14 -0.75
CA ASN A 587 -1.52 -45.47 -1.37
C ASN A 587 -1.74 -43.98 -1.09
N ILE A 588 -1.10 -43.14 -1.92
CA ILE A 588 -1.53 -41.77 -2.18
C ILE A 588 -2.40 -41.78 -3.44
N ASN A 589 -3.67 -41.43 -3.28
CA ASN A 589 -4.57 -41.05 -4.35
C ASN A 589 -4.18 -39.66 -4.85
N LEU A 590 -3.93 -39.54 -6.16
CA LEU A 590 -3.67 -38.30 -6.87
C LEU A 590 -4.92 -37.95 -7.69
N GLU A 591 -5.88 -37.29 -7.04
CA GLU A 591 -6.90 -36.49 -7.71
C GLU A 591 -6.99 -35.18 -6.93
N ASP A 592 -6.28 -34.17 -7.47
CA ASP A 592 -6.55 -32.73 -7.39
C ASP A 592 -5.24 -31.96 -7.52
N TYR A 593 -4.84 -31.77 -8.78
CA TYR A 593 -3.92 -30.70 -9.17
C TYR A 593 -4.48 -30.12 -10.47
N SER A 594 -5.13 -28.96 -10.37
CA SER A 594 -5.38 -28.04 -11.47
C SER A 594 -4.07 -27.37 -11.90
N GLY A 595 -3.09 -28.19 -12.29
CA GLY A 595 -1.92 -27.70 -13.01
C GLY A 595 -2.38 -27.25 -14.40
N SER A 596 -1.99 -26.03 -14.78
CA SER A 596 -2.08 -25.51 -16.15
C SER A 596 -1.82 -26.62 -17.16
N ILE A 597 -2.64 -26.68 -18.22
CA ILE A 597 -2.51 -27.63 -19.33
C ILE A 597 -1.05 -27.66 -19.85
N MET A 598 -0.32 -26.55 -19.74
CA MET A 598 1.10 -26.46 -20.10
C MET A 598 2.03 -27.29 -19.20
N THR A 599 1.75 -27.42 -17.90
CA THR A 599 2.55 -28.24 -16.98
C THR A 599 2.41 -29.72 -17.31
N VAL A 600 1.20 -30.17 -17.66
CA VAL A 600 0.93 -31.54 -18.11
C VAL A 600 1.59 -31.82 -19.46
N ILE A 601 1.59 -30.85 -20.38
CA ILE A 601 2.29 -30.95 -21.68
C ILE A 601 3.81 -31.04 -21.46
N ASN A 602 4.38 -30.22 -20.58
CA ASN A 602 5.82 -30.22 -20.29
C ASN A 602 6.29 -31.53 -19.65
N ILE A 603 5.52 -32.10 -18.70
CA ILE A 603 5.83 -33.40 -18.09
C ILE A 603 5.75 -34.53 -19.13
N LYS A 604 4.74 -34.52 -20.01
CA LYS A 604 4.63 -35.50 -21.10
C LYS A 604 5.77 -35.39 -22.09
N MET A 605 6.21 -34.17 -22.42
CA MET A 605 7.38 -33.93 -23.26
C MET A 605 8.68 -34.41 -22.59
N LEU A 606 8.87 -34.15 -21.30
CA LEU A 606 10.05 -34.62 -20.55
C LEU A 606 10.12 -36.15 -20.52
N THR A 607 8.97 -36.80 -20.30
CA THR A 607 8.86 -38.27 -20.33
C THR A 607 9.17 -38.82 -21.73
N LEU A 608 8.71 -38.15 -22.78
CA LEU A 608 9.02 -38.50 -24.17
C LEU A 608 10.53 -38.34 -24.46
N PHE A 609 11.15 -37.27 -23.97
CA PHE A 609 12.59 -37.04 -24.07
C PHE A 609 13.41 -38.10 -23.32
N ALA A 610 12.98 -38.53 -22.13
CA ALA A 610 13.63 -39.59 -21.39
C ALA A 610 13.54 -40.94 -22.12
N ILE A 611 12.38 -41.26 -22.71
CA ILE A 611 12.19 -42.48 -23.52
C ILE A 611 13.06 -42.43 -24.79
N LEU A 612 13.09 -41.29 -25.49
CA LEU A 612 13.93 -41.08 -26.68
C LEU A 612 15.43 -41.15 -26.33
N SER A 613 15.84 -40.65 -25.17
CA SER A 613 17.22 -40.72 -24.68
C SER A 613 17.63 -42.16 -24.36
N PHE A 614 16.72 -42.96 -23.79
CA PHE A 614 16.95 -44.38 -23.52
C PHE A 614 17.08 -45.21 -24.80
N ILE A 615 16.28 -44.88 -25.84
CA ILE A 615 16.35 -45.50 -27.18
C ILE A 615 17.62 -45.09 -27.96
N LEU A 616 18.27 -43.98 -27.59
CA LEU A 616 19.51 -43.52 -28.22
C LEU A 616 20.78 -44.10 -27.58
N ILE A 617 20.68 -44.64 -26.36
CA ILE A 617 21.80 -45.24 -25.61
C ILE A 617 21.90 -46.77 -25.84
N VAL A 618 20.81 -47.41 -26.28
CA VAL A 618 20.77 -48.82 -26.74
C VAL A 618 20.81 -48.88 -28.26
#